data_AF-A0A5R2N412-F1
#
_entry.id   AF-A0A5R2N412-F1
#
_cell.length_a   1.000
_cell.length_b   1.000
_cell.length_c   1.000
_cell.angle_alpha   90.00
_cell.angle_beta   90.00
_cell.angle_gamma   90.00
#
_symmetry.space_group_name_H-M   'P 1'
#
loop_
_entity.id
_entity.type
_entity.pdbx_description
1 polymer ?
#
loop_
_entity_poly.entity_id
_entity_poly.type
_entity_poly.pdbx_seq_one_letter_code
_entity_poly.pdbx_strand_id
1 'polypeptide(L)'
;YGADALRFTLTVMAAQGRDVKLDPARIAGYRNFGTKLWNATRFAEMNEVARNDDFWLNDAKLAVNRWILTELTRAARQVTDGITSYRFNEAAGAAYRFVWNLFCDWYLELLKPVFMGTDEAAKAESRACVAFVLDEIYKLLHPMMPFMTEELWAQTAGEGTER
;
A
#
# COMPACT_ATOMS: atom_id res chain seq x y z
N TYR A 1 -19.14 0.71 -7.11
CA TYR A 1 -18.10 0.13 -6.25
C TYR A 1 -16.82 -0.18 -7.01
N GLY A 2 -16.91 -0.79 -8.20
CA GLY A 2 -15.75 -1.19 -9.01
C GLY A 2 -15.44 -2.67 -8.84
N ALA A 3 -14.79 -3.27 -9.84
CA ALA A 3 -14.44 -4.70 -9.83
C ALA A 3 -13.54 -5.06 -8.64
N ASP A 4 -12.54 -4.22 -8.34
CA ASP A 4 -11.60 -4.45 -7.25
C ASP A 4 -12.26 -4.44 -5.87
N ALA A 5 -13.19 -3.52 -5.62
CA ALA A 5 -13.93 -3.48 -4.36
C ALA A 5 -14.71 -4.78 -4.13
N LEU A 6 -15.33 -5.33 -5.19
CA LEU A 6 -16.02 -6.61 -5.12
C LEU A 6 -15.05 -7.77 -4.88
N ARG A 7 -13.96 -7.85 -5.66
CA ARG A 7 -12.93 -8.89 -5.51
C ARG A 7 -12.33 -8.91 -4.11
N PHE A 8 -11.98 -7.73 -3.58
CA PHE A 8 -11.41 -7.61 -2.25
C PHE A 8 -12.43 -8.03 -1.17
N THR A 9 -13.70 -7.62 -1.31
CA THR A 9 -14.77 -8.03 -0.40
C THR A 9 -14.89 -9.55 -0.34
N LEU A 10 -14.99 -10.20 -1.50
CA LEU A 10 -15.11 -11.65 -1.59
C LEU A 10 -13.87 -12.36 -1.02
N THR A 11 -12.68 -11.82 -1.27
CA THR A 11 -11.42 -12.38 -0.76
C THR A 11 -11.36 -12.34 0.77
N VAL A 12 -11.71 -11.20 1.38
CA VAL A 12 -11.75 -11.08 2.86
C VAL A 12 -12.84 -11.97 3.47
N MET A 13 -13.96 -12.16 2.77
CA MET A 13 -15.06 -12.98 3.25
C MET A 13 -14.86 -14.48 3.06
N ALA A 14 -13.94 -14.91 2.20
CA ALA A 14 -13.62 -16.30 1.90
C ALA A 14 -12.84 -17.00 3.03
N ALA A 15 -13.22 -16.78 4.29
CA ALA A 15 -12.70 -17.54 5.41
C ALA A 15 -13.21 -18.98 5.34
N GLN A 16 -12.31 -19.95 5.52
CA GLN A 16 -12.62 -21.37 5.41
C GLN A 16 -13.82 -21.77 6.31
N GLY A 17 -14.75 -22.53 5.74
CA GLY A 17 -15.87 -23.13 6.47
C GLY A 17 -17.01 -22.19 6.86
N ARG A 18 -17.07 -20.95 6.33
CA ARG A 18 -18.18 -20.01 6.59
C ARG A 18 -18.93 -19.64 5.32
N ASP A 19 -20.25 -19.51 5.45
CA ASP A 19 -21.10 -18.97 4.38
C ASP A 19 -20.76 -17.49 4.10
N VAL A 20 -20.60 -17.17 2.81
CA VAL A 20 -20.39 -15.79 2.36
C VAL A 20 -21.74 -15.10 2.22
N LYS A 21 -22.18 -14.42 3.28
CA LYS A 21 -23.35 -13.53 3.22
C LYS A 21 -22.94 -12.16 2.68
N LEU A 22 -23.03 -11.99 1.36
CA LEU A 22 -22.62 -10.76 0.70
C LEU A 22 -23.45 -9.56 1.20
N ASP A 23 -22.75 -8.54 1.68
CA ASP A 23 -23.34 -7.30 2.18
C ASP A 23 -22.84 -6.12 1.33
N PRO A 24 -23.72 -5.43 0.57
CA PRO A 24 -23.34 -4.25 -0.21
C PRO A 24 -22.64 -3.16 0.60
N ALA A 25 -22.91 -3.04 1.90
CA ALA A 25 -22.22 -2.08 2.76
C ALA A 25 -20.73 -2.42 2.94
N ARG A 26 -20.37 -3.70 2.96
CA ARG A 26 -18.95 -4.12 2.98
C ARG A 26 -18.25 -3.76 1.67
N ILE A 27 -18.91 -3.94 0.54
CA ILE A 27 -18.39 -3.54 -0.77
C ILE A 27 -18.15 -2.03 -0.80
N ALA A 28 -19.06 -1.24 -0.21
CA ALA A 28 -18.87 0.20 -0.03
C ALA A 28 -17.62 0.53 0.80
N GLY A 29 -17.38 -0.22 1.88
CA GLY A 29 -16.18 -0.10 2.72
C GLY A 29 -14.88 -0.32 1.93
N TYR A 30 -14.82 -1.36 1.10
CA TYR A 30 -13.63 -1.64 0.29
C TYR A 30 -13.47 -0.74 -0.94
N ARG A 31 -14.56 -0.14 -1.44
CA ARG A 31 -14.44 1.01 -2.35
C ARG A 31 -13.72 2.17 -1.65
N ASN A 32 -14.09 2.50 -0.41
CA ASN A 32 -13.45 3.57 0.34
C ASN A 32 -11.98 3.26 0.65
N PHE A 33 -11.62 1.98 0.81
CA PHE A 33 -10.22 1.54 0.89
C PHE A 33 -9.43 1.89 -0.37
N GLY A 34 -9.98 1.60 -1.55
CA GLY A 34 -9.38 2.02 -2.81
C GLY A 34 -9.20 3.54 -2.90
N THR A 35 -10.21 4.33 -2.49
CA THR A 35 -10.09 5.79 -2.41
C THR A 35 -8.98 6.25 -1.46
N LYS A 36 -8.81 5.58 -0.30
CA LYS A 36 -7.73 5.89 0.66
C LYS A 36 -6.34 5.65 0.04
N LEU A 37 -6.15 4.55 -0.69
CA LEU A 37 -4.89 4.25 -1.39
C LEU A 37 -4.61 5.25 -2.52
N TRP A 38 -5.63 5.64 -3.28
CA TRP A 38 -5.50 6.68 -4.30
C TRP A 38 -5.05 8.02 -3.70
N ASN A 39 -5.69 8.44 -2.61
CA ASN A 39 -5.32 9.67 -1.91
C ASN A 39 -3.89 9.62 -1.33
N ALA A 40 -3.45 8.45 -0.85
CA ALA A 40 -2.08 8.24 -0.41
C ALA A 40 -1.07 8.40 -1.55
N THR A 41 -1.38 7.88 -2.74
CA THR A 41 -0.56 8.05 -3.95
C THR A 41 -0.50 9.51 -4.36
N ARG A 42 -1.65 10.21 -4.37
CA ARG A 42 -1.70 11.65 -4.66
C ARG A 42 -0.92 12.49 -3.65
N PHE A 43 -0.96 12.13 -2.36
CA PHE A 43 -0.13 12.78 -1.35
C PHE A 43 1.36 12.60 -1.66
N ALA A 44 1.79 11.41 -2.09
CA ALA A 44 3.18 11.18 -2.48
C ALA A 44 3.58 12.05 -3.68
N GLU A 45 2.77 12.09 -4.74
CA GLU A 45 3.00 12.96 -5.90
C GLU A 45 3.13 14.44 -5.51
N MET A 46 2.23 14.94 -4.65
CA MET A 46 2.26 16.32 -4.15
C MET A 46 3.53 16.67 -3.38
N ASN A 47 4.23 15.66 -2.83
CA ASN A 47 5.49 15.83 -2.11
C ASN A 47 6.71 15.49 -2.98
N GLU A 48 6.54 15.44 -4.31
CA GLU A 48 7.59 15.16 -5.29
C GLU A 48 8.22 13.78 -5.09
N VAL A 49 7.42 12.82 -4.62
CA VAL A 49 7.85 11.42 -4.56
C VAL A 49 7.88 10.88 -5.98
N ALA A 50 9.05 10.42 -6.40
CA ALA A 50 9.27 9.74 -7.67
C ALA A 50 9.95 8.40 -7.42
N ARG A 51 9.76 7.46 -8.36
CA ARG A 51 10.45 6.17 -8.35
C ARG A 51 11.96 6.40 -8.26
N ASN A 52 12.61 5.63 -7.40
CA ASN A 52 14.06 5.61 -7.24
C ASN A 52 14.52 4.15 -7.21
N ASP A 53 15.03 3.67 -8.34
CA ASP A 53 15.51 2.29 -8.48
C ASP A 53 16.80 2.00 -7.70
N ASP A 54 17.54 3.06 -7.32
CA ASP A 54 18.78 2.96 -6.55
C ASP A 54 18.52 2.95 -5.03
N PHE A 55 17.26 3.06 -4.58
CA PHE A 55 16.95 3.08 -3.16
C PHE A 55 17.22 1.71 -2.52
N TRP A 56 18.21 1.66 -1.64
CA TRP A 56 18.52 0.48 -0.85
C TRP A 56 17.93 0.58 0.56
N LEU A 57 17.26 -0.50 1.01
CA LEU A 57 16.57 -0.57 2.30
C LEU A 57 17.47 -0.20 3.50
N ASN A 58 18.76 -0.53 3.44
CA ASN A 58 19.70 -0.26 4.54
C ASN A 58 20.15 1.20 4.61
N ASP A 59 19.82 2.02 3.62
CA ASP A 59 20.21 3.43 3.58
C ASP A 59 19.27 4.31 4.42
N ALA A 60 18.15 3.77 4.89
CA ALA A 60 17.18 4.48 5.72
C ALA A 60 17.75 4.83 7.12
N LYS A 61 17.96 6.13 7.38
CA LYS A 61 18.49 6.65 8.64
C LYS A 61 17.39 7.15 9.58
N LEU A 62 16.28 7.63 9.03
CA LEU A 62 15.16 8.09 9.84
C LEU A 62 14.46 6.91 10.51
N ALA A 63 14.18 7.04 11.80
CA ALA A 63 13.52 5.98 12.57
C ALA A 63 12.14 5.63 12.00
N VAL A 64 11.39 6.62 11.51
CA VAL A 64 10.07 6.44 10.89
C VAL A 64 10.15 5.62 9.59
N ASN A 65 11.19 5.83 8.77
CA ASN A 65 11.41 5.08 7.54
C ASN A 65 11.81 3.63 7.84
N ARG A 66 12.75 3.41 8.76
CA ARG A 66 13.10 2.05 9.19
C ARG A 66 11.91 1.28 9.78
N TRP A 67 11.07 1.97 10.54
CA TRP A 67 9.87 1.38 11.12
C TRP A 67 8.92 0.89 10.03
N ILE A 68 8.55 1.73 9.05
CA ILE A 68 7.61 1.31 8.02
C ILE A 68 8.16 0.17 7.16
N LEU A 69 9.47 0.16 6.87
CA LEU A 69 10.11 -0.91 6.11
C LEU A 69 10.09 -2.25 6.87
N THR A 70 10.22 -2.19 8.20
CA THR A 70 10.07 -3.37 9.06
C THR A 70 8.64 -3.89 9.03
N GLU A 71 7.65 -2.99 9.14
CA GLU A 71 6.24 -3.37 9.08
C GLU A 71 5.84 -3.90 7.69
N LEU A 72 6.38 -3.32 6.62
CA LEU A 72 6.20 -3.78 5.26
C LEU A 72 6.73 -5.21 5.11
N THR A 73 7.92 -5.49 5.62
CA THR A 73 8.51 -6.83 5.60
C THR A 73 7.62 -7.85 6.32
N ARG A 74 7.04 -7.46 7.46
CA ARG A 74 6.09 -8.32 8.21
C ARG A 74 4.80 -8.54 7.43
N ALA A 75 4.24 -7.49 6.84
CA ALA A 75 3.03 -7.56 6.03
C ALA A 75 3.23 -8.44 4.79
N ALA A 76 4.35 -8.27 4.08
CA ALA A 76 4.70 -9.08 2.92
C ALA A 76 4.75 -10.57 3.27
N ARG A 77 5.43 -10.94 4.36
CA ARG A 77 5.45 -12.33 4.85
C ARG A 77 4.05 -12.86 5.15
N GLN A 78 3.22 -12.10 5.87
CA GLN A 78 1.84 -12.51 6.19
C GLN A 78 0.98 -12.69 4.93
N VAL A 79 1.12 -11.81 3.95
CA VAL A 79 0.42 -11.92 2.66
C VAL A 79 0.90 -13.15 1.90
N THR A 80 2.21 -13.36 1.77
CA THR A 80 2.79 -14.54 1.12
C THR A 80 2.34 -15.84 1.78
N ASP A 81 2.41 -15.92 3.10
CA ASP A 81 1.97 -17.11 3.86
C ASP A 81 0.48 -17.37 3.65
N GLY A 82 -0.35 -16.33 3.69
CA GLY A 82 -1.80 -16.44 3.44
C GLY A 82 -2.11 -16.91 2.01
N ILE A 83 -1.40 -16.41 1.01
CA ILE A 83 -1.58 -16.84 -0.39
C ILE A 83 -1.14 -18.30 -0.58
N THR A 84 0.07 -18.65 -0.12
CA THR A 84 0.66 -20.00 -0.30
C THR A 84 -0.09 -21.08 0.48
N SER A 85 -0.73 -20.72 1.59
CA SER A 85 -1.56 -21.62 2.39
C SER A 85 -3.06 -21.58 2.06
N TYR A 86 -3.44 -20.91 0.96
CA TYR A 86 -4.83 -20.76 0.51
C TYR A 86 -5.75 -20.08 1.54
N ARG A 87 -5.19 -19.31 2.48
CA ARG A 87 -5.91 -18.46 3.45
C ARG A 87 -5.99 -17.02 2.93
N PHE A 88 -6.67 -16.85 1.79
CA PHE A 88 -6.73 -15.55 1.11
C PHE A 88 -7.38 -14.44 1.95
N ASN A 89 -8.31 -14.80 2.83
CA ASN A 89 -8.91 -13.87 3.78
C ASN A 89 -7.88 -13.28 4.75
N GLU A 90 -6.90 -14.08 5.19
CA GLU A 90 -5.81 -13.61 6.04
C GLU A 90 -4.84 -12.71 5.27
N ALA A 91 -4.50 -13.09 4.03
CA ALA A 91 -3.67 -12.29 3.14
C ALA A 91 -4.29 -10.90 2.89
N ALA A 92 -5.56 -10.85 2.48
CA ALA A 92 -6.28 -9.60 2.26
C ALA A 92 -6.39 -8.77 3.55
N GLY A 93 -6.64 -9.43 4.70
CA GLY A 93 -6.66 -8.76 5.99
C GLY A 93 -5.31 -8.15 6.39
N ALA A 94 -4.20 -8.85 6.12
CA ALA A 94 -2.86 -8.34 6.38
C ALA A 94 -2.52 -7.13 5.50
N ALA A 95 -2.79 -7.21 4.20
CA ALA A 95 -2.59 -6.11 3.26
C ALA A 95 -3.44 -4.89 3.66
N TYR A 96 -4.71 -5.09 4.00
CA TYR A 96 -5.59 -4.01 4.47
C TYR A 96 -5.04 -3.32 5.72
N ARG A 97 -4.65 -4.10 6.75
CA ARG A 97 -4.12 -3.54 8.00
C ARG A 97 -2.85 -2.72 7.76
N PHE A 98 -1.93 -3.23 6.95
CA PHE A 98 -0.70 -2.52 6.62
C PHE A 98 -1.00 -1.20 5.91
N VAL A 99 -1.77 -1.24 4.82
CA VAL A 99 -2.04 -0.06 3.99
C VAL A 99 -2.88 0.97 4.74
N TRP A 100 -4.00 0.56 5.33
CA TRP A 100 -4.90 1.49 5.98
C TRP A 100 -4.32 2.00 7.29
N ASN A 101 -3.98 1.10 8.22
CA ASN A 101 -3.67 1.48 9.59
C ASN A 101 -2.22 1.93 9.75
N LEU A 102 -1.25 1.28 9.11
CA LEU A 102 0.16 1.60 9.35
C LEU A 102 0.68 2.63 8.36
N PHE A 103 0.45 2.42 7.06
CA PHE A 103 0.94 3.32 6.03
C PHE A 103 0.15 4.64 6.01
N CYS A 104 -1.17 4.57 5.79
CA CYS A 104 -1.98 5.78 5.61
C CYS A 104 -2.24 6.55 6.92
N ASP A 105 -2.69 5.86 7.99
CA ASP A 105 -3.09 6.56 9.22
C ASP A 105 -1.89 6.99 10.09
N TRP A 106 -0.74 6.32 9.98
CA TRP A 106 0.45 6.64 10.78
C TRP A 106 1.62 7.15 9.95
N TYR A 107 2.15 6.35 9.03
CA TYR A 107 3.41 6.69 8.35
C TYR A 107 3.33 8.01 7.57
N LEU A 108 2.30 8.18 6.72
CA LEU A 108 2.13 9.42 5.95
C LEU A 108 1.90 10.64 6.85
N GLU A 109 1.15 10.47 7.95
CA GLU A 109 0.93 11.54 8.93
C GLU A 109 2.22 11.95 9.63
N LEU A 110 3.05 10.97 10.01
CA LEU A 110 4.36 11.20 10.63
C LEU A 110 5.39 11.82 9.67
N LEU A 111 5.20 11.68 8.36
CA LEU A 111 6.05 12.31 7.35
C LEU A 111 5.70 13.77 7.06
N LYS A 112 4.49 14.24 7.40
CA LYS A 112 4.09 15.64 7.14
C LYS A 112 5.09 16.65 7.71
N PRO A 113 5.56 16.55 8.96
CA PRO A 113 6.57 17.47 9.49
C PRO A 113 7.93 17.36 8.77
N VAL A 114 8.29 16.16 8.27
CA VAL A 114 9.53 15.96 7.50
C VAL A 114 9.46 16.71 6.18
N PHE A 115 8.35 16.57 5.45
CA PHE A 115 8.15 17.27 4.17
C PHE A 115 7.98 18.78 4.33
N MET A 116 7.43 19.26 5.45
CA MET A 116 7.34 20.69 5.78
C MET A 116 8.62 21.28 6.37
N GLY A 117 9.60 20.44 6.73
CA GLY A 117 10.85 20.87 7.35
C GLY A 117 11.85 21.49 6.37
N THR A 118 13.06 21.77 6.86
CA THR A 118 14.17 22.34 6.08
C THR A 118 15.29 21.35 5.79
N ASP A 119 15.23 20.14 6.35
CA ASP A 119 16.23 19.08 6.14
C ASP A 119 15.97 18.36 4.81
N GLU A 120 16.67 18.79 3.77
CA GLU A 120 16.55 18.22 2.43
C GLU A 120 17.03 16.76 2.34
N ALA A 121 17.98 16.35 3.19
CA ALA A 121 18.42 14.95 3.23
C ALA A 121 17.32 14.05 3.79
N ALA A 122 16.66 14.48 4.87
CA ALA A 122 15.51 13.78 5.44
C ALA A 122 14.32 13.68 4.46
N LYS A 123 14.07 14.74 3.68
CA LYS A 123 13.04 14.73 2.62
C LYS A 123 13.39 13.76 1.50
N ALA A 124 14.63 13.81 1.00
CA ALA A 124 15.08 12.93 -0.07
C ALA A 124 14.99 11.45 0.33
N GLU A 125 15.45 11.11 1.54
CA GLU A 125 15.32 9.76 2.08
C GLU A 125 13.84 9.34 2.18
N SER A 126 12.98 10.21 2.72
CA SER A 126 11.55 9.91 2.89
C SER A 126 10.82 9.78 1.57
N ARG A 127 11.18 10.56 0.54
CA ARG A 127 10.64 10.40 -0.82
C ARG A 127 10.98 9.05 -1.39
N ALA A 128 12.26 8.66 -1.34
CA ALA A 128 12.71 7.37 -1.83
C ALA A 128 12.04 6.20 -1.08
N CYS A 129 11.94 6.31 0.25
CA CYS A 129 11.26 5.30 1.07
C CYS A 129 9.76 5.19 0.77
N VAL A 130 9.04 6.31 0.61
CA VAL A 130 7.61 6.31 0.24
C VAL A 130 7.42 5.69 -1.14
N ALA A 131 8.26 6.03 -2.12
CA ALA A 131 8.20 5.48 -3.47
C ALA A 131 8.33 3.95 -3.44
N PHE A 132 9.33 3.44 -2.71
CA PHE A 132 9.53 2.00 -2.54
C PHE A 132 8.33 1.33 -1.86
N VAL A 133 7.85 1.89 -0.75
CA VAL A 133 6.72 1.31 0.00
C VAL A 133 5.45 1.29 -0.83
N LEU A 134 5.17 2.33 -1.63
CA LEU A 134 4.02 2.35 -2.55
C LEU A 134 4.12 1.26 -3.62
N ASP A 135 5.28 1.09 -4.25
CA ASP A 135 5.48 0.05 -5.26
C ASP A 135 5.24 -1.36 -4.68
N GLU A 136 5.71 -1.60 -3.45
CA GLU A 136 5.44 -2.85 -2.74
C GLU A 136 3.96 -3.00 -2.34
N ILE A 137 3.28 -1.92 -1.92
CA ILE A 137 1.83 -1.94 -1.65
C ILE A 137 1.05 -2.38 -2.89
N TYR A 138 1.40 -1.85 -4.07
CA TYR A 138 0.74 -2.23 -5.32
C TYR A 138 0.94 -3.72 -5.61
N LYS A 139 2.15 -4.24 -5.46
CA LYS A 139 2.44 -5.69 -5.62
C LYS A 139 1.64 -6.54 -4.64
N LEU A 140 1.61 -6.16 -3.36
CA LEU A 140 0.89 -6.89 -2.33
C LEU A 140 -0.62 -6.93 -2.57
N LEU A 141 -1.20 -5.84 -3.10
CA LEU A 141 -2.64 -5.75 -3.37
C LEU A 141 -3.05 -6.31 -4.74
N HIS A 142 -2.15 -6.39 -5.71
CA HIS A 142 -2.47 -6.74 -7.10
C HIS A 142 -3.27 -8.04 -7.27
N PRO A 143 -3.00 -9.14 -6.53
CA PRO A 143 -3.81 -10.35 -6.65
C PRO A 143 -5.31 -10.14 -6.32
N MET A 144 -5.60 -9.15 -5.47
CA MET A 144 -6.96 -8.83 -5.00
C MET A 144 -7.57 -7.64 -5.75
N MET A 145 -6.78 -6.62 -6.07
CA MET A 145 -7.21 -5.35 -6.68
C MET A 145 -6.40 -5.01 -7.95
N PRO A 146 -6.44 -5.85 -9.00
CA PRO A 146 -5.55 -5.72 -10.14
C PRO A 146 -5.72 -4.42 -10.93
N PHE A 147 -6.94 -3.90 -11.10
CA PHE A 147 -7.16 -2.73 -11.98
C PHE A 147 -6.63 -1.45 -11.36
N MET A 148 -6.94 -1.22 -10.08
CA MET A 148 -6.49 -0.04 -9.35
C MET A 148 -4.98 -0.05 -9.12
N THR A 149 -4.42 -1.21 -8.79
CA THR A 149 -2.96 -1.30 -8.56
C THR A 149 -2.19 -1.10 -9.86
N GLU A 150 -2.66 -1.62 -10.99
CA GLU A 150 -2.06 -1.36 -12.30
C GLU A 150 -2.10 0.13 -12.66
N GLU A 151 -3.26 0.77 -12.50
CA GLU A 151 -3.43 2.20 -12.78
C GLU A 151 -2.50 3.08 -11.92
N LEU A 152 -2.43 2.82 -10.61
CA LEU A 152 -1.56 3.58 -9.71
C LEU A 152 -0.06 3.30 -9.98
N TRP A 153 0.27 2.05 -10.31
CA TRP A 153 1.63 1.67 -10.67
C TRP A 153 2.08 2.35 -11.96
N ALA A 154 1.22 2.43 -12.98
CA ALA A 154 1.47 3.16 -14.22
C ALA A 154 1.63 4.67 -13.97
N GLN A 155 0.77 5.28 -13.15
CA GLN A 155 0.88 6.71 -12.79
C GLN A 155 2.23 7.04 -12.11
N THR A 156 2.76 6.12 -11.31
CA THR A 156 4.04 6.30 -10.60
C THR A 156 5.28 5.92 -11.42
N ALA A 157 5.14 5.53 -12.68
CA ALA A 157 6.24 5.17 -13.58
C ALA A 157 7.10 6.36 -14.05
N GLY A 158 6.56 7.58 -14.00
CA GLY A 158 7.14 8.75 -14.64
C GLY A 158 6.70 8.89 -16.10
N GLU A 159 6.47 10.13 -16.55
CA GLU A 159 6.01 10.39 -17.93
C GLU A 159 7.04 9.87 -18.96
N GLY A 160 6.56 9.13 -19.97
CA GLY A 160 7.38 8.68 -21.10
C GLY A 160 8.25 7.44 -20.83
N THR A 161 8.12 6.81 -19.67
CA THR A 161 8.82 5.56 -19.35
C THR A 161 7.80 4.42 -19.35
N GLU A 162 7.85 3.53 -20.35
CA GLU A 162 7.19 2.23 -20.24
C GLU A 162 7.94 1.42 -19.18
N ARG A 163 7.18 0.84 -18.24
CA ARG A 163 7.72 -0.13 -17.27
C ARG A 163 7.65 -1.54 -17.82
#